data_AF-A0A1G1AD80-F1
#
_entry.id   AF-A0A1G1AD80-F1
#
_cell.length_a   1.000
_cell.length_b   1.000
_cell.length_c   1.000
_cell.angle_alpha   90.00
_cell.angle_beta   90.00
_cell.angle_gamma   90.00
#
_symmetry.space_group_name_H-M   'P 1'
#
loop_
_entity.id
_entity.type
_entity.pdbx_description
1 polymer ?
#
loop_
_entity_poly.entity_id
_entity_poly.type
_entity_poly.pdbx_seq_one_letter_code
_entity_poly.pdbx_strand_id
1 'polypeptide(L)'
;MNNEVSILLLAFIGIIAGTLSGFMGIGGGIVIVPALIYLAGYSQHMAIGTSLAILLPPVGLAAVLEYYNKGHVDIRSAIVIAIFLFASAWISARFANRVDEVYLKIGFGLFLTFLGLYTVINSLLQFNKG
;
A
#
# COMPACT_ATOMS: atom_id res chain seq x y z
N MET A 1 -2.47 -19.53 18.24
CA MET A 1 -3.41 -19.50 17.11
C MET A 1 -4.75 -19.02 17.65
N ASN A 2 -5.02 -17.71 17.58
CA ASN A 2 -6.33 -17.16 17.96
C ASN A 2 -7.14 -17.04 16.66
N ASN A 3 -7.82 -18.13 16.33
CA ASN A 3 -8.29 -18.44 14.98
C ASN A 3 -9.75 -18.01 14.72
N GLU A 4 -10.10 -16.79 15.12
CA GLU A 4 -11.34 -16.14 14.70
C GLU A 4 -11.01 -14.66 14.49
N VAL A 5 -10.21 -14.35 13.47
CA VAL A 5 -10.08 -12.96 13.02
C VAL A 5 -11.47 -12.52 12.61
N SER A 6 -12.07 -11.64 13.43
CA SER A 6 -13.45 -11.24 13.24
C SER A 6 -13.64 -10.65 11.85
N ILE A 7 -14.60 -11.18 11.09
CA ILE A 7 -14.99 -10.65 9.77
C ILE A 7 -15.29 -9.15 9.87
N LEU A 8 -15.83 -8.70 11.01
CA LEU A 8 -16.10 -7.29 11.28
C LEU A 8 -14.81 -6.44 11.32
N LEU A 9 -13.72 -6.97 11.90
CA LEU A 9 -12.42 -6.29 11.91
C LEU A 9 -11.85 -6.16 10.50
N LEU A 10 -11.92 -7.22 9.69
CA LEU A 10 -11.45 -7.20 8.30
C LEU A 10 -12.27 -6.23 7.45
N ALA A 11 -13.60 -6.21 7.63
CA ALA A 11 -14.47 -5.25 6.97
C ALA A 11 -14.13 -3.80 7.35
N PHE A 12 -13.89 -3.54 8.63
CA PHE A 12 -13.49 -2.22 9.12
C PHE A 12 -12.14 -1.77 8.54
N ILE A 13 -11.13 -2.64 8.52
CA ILE A 13 -9.84 -2.38 7.88
C ILE A 13 -10.04 -2.06 6.40
N GLY A 14 -10.86 -2.83 5.70
CA GLY A 14 -11.17 -2.63 4.28
C GLY A 14 -11.83 -1.29 3.99
N ILE A 15 -12.81 -0.87 4.79
CA ILE A 15 -13.51 0.41 4.63
C ILE A 15 -12.55 1.58 4.81
N ILE A 16 -11.76 1.58 5.88
CA ILE A 16 -10.79 2.65 6.17
C ILE A 16 -9.75 2.70 5.05
N ALA A 17 -9.16 1.55 4.72
CA ALA A 17 -8.09 1.50 3.74
C ALA A 17 -8.57 1.87 2.33
N GLY A 18 -9.77 1.43 1.92
CA GLY A 18 -10.37 1.79 0.64
C GLY A 18 -10.64 3.29 0.55
N THR A 19 -11.19 3.89 1.61
CA THR A 19 -11.47 5.34 1.65
C THR A 19 -10.18 6.15 1.52
N LEU A 20 -9.15 5.81 2.31
CA LEU A 20 -7.85 6.49 2.25
C LEU A 20 -7.15 6.28 0.90
N SER A 21 -7.23 5.06 0.35
CA SER A 21 -6.65 4.75 -0.95
C SER A 21 -7.31 5.54 -2.08
N GLY A 22 -8.64 5.71 -2.05
CA GLY A 22 -9.37 6.49 -3.04
C GLY A 22 -9.07 7.99 -2.96
N PHE A 23 -8.94 8.54 -1.76
CA PHE A 23 -8.66 9.98 -1.58
C PHE A 23 -7.21 10.37 -1.85
N MET A 24 -6.25 9.54 -1.40
CA MET A 24 -4.84 9.90 -1.49
C MET A 24 -4.12 9.26 -2.69
N GLY A 25 -4.69 8.22 -3.32
CA GLY A 25 -4.07 7.51 -4.44
C GLY A 25 -2.81 6.71 -4.09
N ILE A 26 -2.39 6.66 -2.82
CA ILE A 26 -1.13 6.05 -2.37
C ILE A 26 -1.20 4.51 -2.40
N GLY A 27 -2.39 3.92 -2.55
CA GLY A 27 -2.61 2.49 -2.36
C GLY A 27 -2.55 2.18 -0.87
N GLY A 28 -3.69 1.86 -0.24
CA GLY A 28 -3.87 1.72 1.22
C GLY A 28 -2.96 0.72 1.96
N GLY A 29 -1.91 0.17 1.35
CA GLY A 29 -0.97 -0.79 1.92
C GLY A 29 -0.21 -0.25 3.13
N ILE A 30 0.05 1.06 3.20
CA ILE A 30 0.62 1.73 4.37
C ILE A 30 -0.26 1.50 5.62
N VAL A 31 -1.57 1.36 5.45
CA VAL A 31 -2.54 1.15 6.53
C VAL A 31 -2.88 -0.34 6.67
N ILE A 32 -3.11 -1.05 5.56
CA ILE A 32 -3.53 -2.46 5.56
C ILE A 32 -2.45 -3.36 6.15
N VAL A 33 -1.19 -3.20 5.74
CA VAL A 33 -0.09 -4.08 6.20
C VAL A 33 0.07 -4.05 7.72
N PRO A 34 0.24 -2.89 8.39
CA PRO A 34 0.34 -2.85 9.84
C PRO A 34 -0.97 -3.29 10.52
N ALA A 35 -2.14 -2.96 9.96
CA ALA A 35 -3.41 -3.42 10.54
C ALA A 35 -3.51 -4.96 10.54
N LEU A 36 -3.11 -5.63 9.44
CA LEU A 36 -3.10 -7.08 9.37
C LEU A 36 -2.09 -7.71 10.34
N ILE A 37 -0.92 -7.10 10.52
CA ILE A 37 0.11 -7.62 11.44
C ILE A 37 -0.31 -7.43 12.89
N TYR A 38 -0.63 -6.19 13.28
CA TYR A 38 -0.80 -5.83 14.69
C TYR A 38 -2.22 -6.07 15.20
N LEU A 39 -3.25 -5.98 14.34
CA LEU A 39 -4.64 -6.19 14.76
C LEU A 39 -5.15 -7.59 14.39
N ALA A 40 -4.80 -8.10 13.21
CA ALA A 40 -5.24 -9.42 12.77
C ALA A 40 -4.22 -10.55 13.06
N GLY A 41 -3.01 -10.22 13.53
CA GLY A 41 -1.99 -11.20 13.92
C GLY A 41 -1.31 -11.92 12.75
N TYR A 42 -1.31 -11.34 11.55
CA TYR A 42 -0.71 -11.95 10.36
C TYR A 42 0.82 -11.86 10.44
N SER A 43 1.49 -12.85 9.86
CA SER A 43 2.94 -12.76 9.62
C SER A 43 3.25 -11.66 8.60
N GLN A 44 4.49 -11.16 8.58
CA GLN A 44 4.87 -10.07 7.66
C GLN A 44 4.61 -10.44 6.20
N HIS A 45 5.00 -11.66 5.80
CA HIS A 45 4.82 -12.17 4.45
C HIS A 45 3.34 -12.30 4.08
N MET A 46 2.52 -12.85 5.00
CA MET A 46 1.07 -12.97 4.81
C MET A 46 0.41 -11.60 4.68
N ALA A 47 0.73 -10.65 5.56
CA ALA A 47 0.16 -9.32 5.53
C ALA A 47 0.50 -8.58 4.23
N ILE A 48 1.75 -8.65 3.77
CA ILE A 48 2.18 -8.04 2.50
C ILE A 48 1.42 -8.70 1.33
N GLY A 49 1.42 -10.03 1.23
CA GLY A 49 0.73 -10.75 0.17
C GLY A 49 -0.78 -10.49 0.12
N THR A 50 -1.46 -10.56 1.26
CA THR A 50 -2.89 -10.27 1.38
C THR A 50 -3.18 -8.80 1.03
N SER A 51 -2.35 -7.86 1.45
CA SER A 51 -2.54 -6.45 1.10
C SER A 51 -2.45 -6.21 -0.41
N LEU A 52 -1.50 -6.85 -1.11
CA LEU A 52 -1.36 -6.74 -2.57
C LEU A 52 -2.58 -7.33 -3.29
N ALA A 53 -3.10 -8.47 -2.81
CA ALA A 53 -4.31 -9.09 -3.35
C ALA A 53 -5.57 -8.25 -3.14
N ILE A 54 -5.63 -7.42 -2.10
CA ILE A 54 -6.73 -6.48 -1.84
C ILE A 54 -6.55 -5.18 -2.63
N LEU A 55 -5.32 -4.70 -2.81
CA LEU A 55 -5.07 -3.37 -3.38
C LEU A 55 -5.05 -3.38 -4.91
N LEU A 56 -4.45 -4.39 -5.54
CA LEU A 56 -4.25 -4.39 -6.99
C LEU A 56 -5.56 -4.70 -7.75
N PRO A 57 -6.27 -5.82 -7.51
CA PRO A 57 -7.42 -6.20 -8.32
C PRO A 57 -8.70 -5.40 -8.05
N PRO A 58 -9.22 -5.27 -6.80
CA PRO A 58 -10.49 -4.58 -6.58
C PRO A 58 -10.32 -3.06 -6.38
N VAL A 59 -9.39 -2.61 -5.53
CA VAL A 59 -9.24 -1.18 -5.21
C VAL A 59 -8.60 -0.42 -6.37
N GLY A 60 -7.47 -0.90 -6.89
CA GLY A 60 -6.75 -0.28 -7.99
C GLY A 60 -7.59 -0.20 -9.26
N LEU A 61 -8.26 -1.29 -9.63
CA LEU A 61 -9.13 -1.30 -10.81
C LEU A 61 -10.31 -0.34 -10.67
N ALA A 62 -11.00 -0.33 -9.52
CA ALA A 62 -12.10 0.60 -9.28
C ALA A 62 -11.65 2.06 -9.37
N ALA A 63 -10.50 2.40 -8.78
CA ALA A 63 -9.94 3.74 -8.87
C ALA A 63 -9.58 4.11 -10.32
N VAL A 64 -8.85 3.24 -11.03
CA VAL A 64 -8.46 3.50 -12.43
C VAL A 64 -9.68 3.71 -13.31
N LEU A 65 -10.75 2.93 -13.15
CA LEU A 65 -11.99 3.09 -13.90
C LEU A 65 -12.61 4.47 -13.69
N GLU A 66 -12.69 4.95 -12.44
CA GLU A 66 -13.24 6.27 -12.15
C GLU A 66 -12.37 7.39 -12.76
N TYR A 67 -11.05 7.34 -12.58
CA TYR A 67 -10.15 8.34 -13.14
C TYR A 67 -10.09 8.31 -14.67
N TYR A 68 -10.19 7.12 -15.27
CA TYR A 68 -10.26 6.96 -16.72
C TYR A 68 -11.55 7.56 -17.29
N ASN A 69 -12.69 7.33 -16.65
CA ASN A 69 -13.97 7.91 -17.03
C ASN A 69 -13.97 9.44 -16.96
N LYS A 70 -13.12 10.03 -16.11
CA LYS A 70 -12.93 11.48 -16.01
C LYS A 70 -11.83 12.03 -16.94
N GLY A 71 -11.19 11.19 -17.74
CA GLY A 71 -10.12 11.61 -18.66
C GLY A 71 -8.79 11.95 -17.99
N HIS A 72 -8.58 11.54 -16.74
CA HIS A 72 -7.40 11.88 -15.94
C HIS A 72 -6.29 10.82 -16.01
N VAL A 73 -6.30 9.94 -17.03
CA VAL A 73 -5.35 8.84 -17.15
C VAL A 73 -4.56 8.97 -18.45
N ASP A 74 -3.25 9.21 -18.31
CA ASP A 74 -2.30 9.08 -19.42
C ASP A 74 -1.92 7.60 -19.59
N ILE A 75 -2.57 6.96 -20.57
CA ILE A 75 -2.39 5.54 -20.88
C ILE A 75 -0.97 5.23 -21.34
N ARG A 76 -0.29 6.15 -22.04
CA ARG A 76 1.06 5.90 -22.54
C ARG A 76 2.04 5.81 -21.38
N SER A 77 2.01 6.79 -20.50
CA SER A 77 2.84 6.79 -19.29
C SER A 77 2.51 5.61 -18.39
N ALA A 78 1.22 5.28 -18.22
CA ALA A 78 0.77 4.15 -17.41
C ALA A 78 1.32 2.81 -17.90
N ILE A 79 1.27 2.53 -19.21
CA ILE A 79 1.74 1.25 -19.77
C ILE A 79 3.26 1.10 -19.60
N VAL A 80 4.03 2.14 -19.90
CA VAL A 80 5.49 2.10 -19.77
C VAL A 80 5.87 1.82 -18.31
N ILE A 81 5.29 2.58 -17.38
CA ILE A 81 5.56 2.39 -15.95
C ILE A 81 5.11 1.00 -15.50
N ALA A 82 3.93 0.52 -15.93
CA ALA A 82 3.40 -0.78 -15.54
C ALA A 82 4.33 -1.94 -15.91
N ILE A 83 4.96 -1.91 -17.08
CA ILE A 83 5.88 -2.98 -17.53
C ILE A 83 7.11 -3.06 -16.61
N PHE A 84 7.77 -1.93 -16.38
CA PHE A 84 8.97 -1.90 -15.54
C PHE A 84 8.64 -2.12 -14.07
N LEU A 85 7.49 -1.62 -13.61
CA LEU A 85 6.98 -1.87 -12.26
C LEU A 85 6.71 -3.35 -12.06
N PHE A 86 6.04 -4.03 -12.98
CA PHE A 86 5.78 -5.46 -12.89
C PHE A 86 7.07 -6.26 -12.83
N ALA A 87 8.01 -5.99 -13.73
CA ALA A 87 9.29 -6.71 -13.77
C ALA A 87 10.10 -6.53 -12.47
N SER A 88 10.25 -5.29 -12.01
CA SER A 88 11.00 -4.98 -10.80
C SER A 88 10.32 -5.52 -9.53
N ALA A 89 8.99 -5.39 -9.42
CA ALA A 89 8.21 -5.91 -8.31
C ALA A 89 8.27 -7.45 -8.22
N TRP A 90 8.21 -8.14 -9.36
CA TRP A 90 8.30 -9.60 -9.38
C TRP A 90 9.68 -10.09 -8.92
N ILE A 91 10.75 -9.44 -9.40
CA ILE A 91 12.12 -9.76 -9.00
C ILE A 91 12.31 -9.47 -7.51
N SER A 92 11.94 -8.28 -7.04
CA SER A 92 12.13 -7.88 -5.64
C SER A 92 11.29 -8.73 -4.68
N ALA A 93 10.06 -9.11 -5.04
CA ALA A 93 9.23 -9.99 -4.23
C ALA A 93 9.86 -11.38 -4.04
N ARG A 94 10.51 -11.93 -5.08
CA ARG A 94 11.24 -13.20 -4.96
C ARG A 94 12.40 -13.11 -3.98
N PHE A 95 13.11 -11.99 -3.94
CA PHE A 95 14.16 -11.76 -2.96
C PHE A 95 13.59 -11.52 -1.57
N ALA A 96 12.54 -10.69 -1.45
CA ALA A 96 11.90 -10.36 -0.18
C ALA A 96 11.37 -11.59 0.55
N ASN A 97 10.77 -12.55 -0.17
CA ASN A 97 10.29 -13.82 0.41
C ASN A 97 11.40 -14.71 1.01
N ARG A 98 12.68 -14.39 0.78
CA ARG A 98 13.84 -15.07 1.39
C ARG A 98 14.44 -14.32 2.57
N VAL A 99 13.96 -13.11 2.85
CA VAL A 99 14.44 -12.27 3.94
C VAL A 99 13.64 -12.56 5.21
N ASP A 100 14.30 -12.60 6.36
CA ASP A 100 13.62 -12.80 7.65
C ASP A 100 12.62 -11.68 7.93
N GLU A 101 11.52 -12.05 8.59
CA GLU A 101 10.41 -11.11 8.87
C GLU A 101 10.83 -9.87 9.65
N VAL A 102 11.83 -10.00 10.53
CA VAL A 102 12.34 -8.90 11.35
C VAL A 102 12.94 -7.80 10.46
N TYR A 103 13.75 -8.17 9.46
CA TYR A 103 14.36 -7.18 8.56
C TYR A 103 13.32 -6.52 7.66
N LEU A 104 12.30 -7.26 7.21
CA LEU A 104 11.20 -6.69 6.44
C LEU A 104 10.37 -5.70 7.26
N LYS A 105 10.12 -6.02 8.55
CA LYS A 105 9.44 -5.10 9.49
C LYS A 105 10.25 -3.83 9.72
N ILE A 106 11.55 -3.95 9.97
CA ILE A 106 12.46 -2.81 10.15
C ILE A 106 12.51 -1.96 8.88
N GLY A 107 12.71 -2.57 7.72
CA GLY A 107 12.77 -1.87 6.43
C GLY A 107 11.48 -1.11 6.13
N PHE A 108 10.32 -1.73 6.34
CA PHE A 108 9.03 -1.07 6.19
C PHE A 108 8.86 0.11 7.16
N GLY A 109 9.21 -0.08 8.44
CA GLY A 109 9.18 0.98 9.45
C GLY A 109 10.04 2.19 9.08
N LEU A 110 11.30 1.95 8.68
CA LEU A 110 12.21 3.00 8.24
C LEU A 110 11.67 3.76 7.03
N PHE A 111 11.11 3.05 6.05
CA PHE A 111 10.49 3.65 4.88
C PHE A 111 9.33 4.58 5.26
N LEU A 112 8.43 4.13 6.15
CA LEU A 112 7.32 4.95 6.61
C LEU A 112 7.77 6.18 7.40
N THR A 113 8.75 6.03 8.28
CA THR A 113 9.31 7.15 9.05
C THR A 113 9.93 8.19 8.11
N PHE A 114 10.73 7.74 7.14
CA PHE A 114 11.32 8.63 6.13
C PHE A 114 10.25 9.36 5.32
N LEU A 115 9.25 8.63 4.80
CA LEU A 115 8.17 9.20 3.98
C LEU A 115 7.36 10.23 4.77
N GLY A 116 7.03 9.92 6.03
CA GLY A 116 6.33 10.84 6.93
C GLY A 116 7.14 12.11 7.18
N LEU A 117 8.42 11.98 7.54
CA LEU A 117 9.29 13.12 7.81
C LEU A 117 9.47 14.00 6.56
N TYR A 118 9.72 13.39 5.40
CA TYR A 118 9.83 14.09 4.12
C TYR A 118 8.58 14.91 3.81
N THR A 119 7.40 14.30 3.98
CA THR A 119 6.11 14.95 3.70
C THR A 119 5.85 16.15 4.62
N VAL A 120 6.17 16.02 5.92
CA VAL A 120 6.01 17.11 6.89
C VAL A 120 6.96 18.27 6.58
N ILE A 121 8.25 17.97 6.38
CA ILE A 121 9.25 19.01 6.06
C ILE A 121 8.86 19.74 4.78
N ASN A 122 8.51 19.01 3.73
CA ASN A 122 8.14 19.62 2.45
C ASN A 122 6.87 20.47 2.58
N SER A 123 5.90 20.05 3.40
CA SER A 123 4.71 20.85 3.70
C SER A 123 5.07 22.14 4.44
N LEU A 124 5.92 22.08 5.47
CA LEU A 124 6.36 23.26 6.23
C LEU A 124 7.15 24.25 5.37
N LEU A 125 8.00 23.76 4.45
CA LEU A 125 8.74 24.61 3.51
C LEU A 125 7.83 25.32 2.51
N GLN A 126 6.69 24.71 2.14
CA GLN A 126 5.68 25.37 1.31
C GLN A 126 4.92 26.44 2.08
N PHE A 127 4.58 26.20 3.35
CA PHE A 127 3.98 27.22 4.23
C PHE A 127 4.88 28.44 4.42
N ASN A 128 6.20 28.28 4.42
CA ASN A 128 7.15 29.39 4.55
C ASN A 128 7.39 30.17 3.24
N LYS A 129 6.80 29.74 2.12
CA LYS A 129 6.92 30.38 0.79
C LYS A 129 5.65 31.10 0.32
N GLY A 130 4.55 31.00 1.07
CA GLY A 130 3.31 31.76 0.84
C GLY A 130 3.20 32.94 1.81
#